data_AF-E8KFE1-F1
#
_entry.id   AF-E8KFE1-F1
#
_cell.length_a   1.000
_cell.length_b   1.000
_cell.length_c   1.000
_cell.angle_alpha   90.00
_cell.angle_beta   90.00
_cell.angle_gamma   90.00
#
_symmetry.space_group_name_H-M   'P 1'
#
loop_
_entity.id
_entity.type
_entity.pdbx_description
1 polymer ?
#
loop_
_entity_poly.entity_id
_entity_poly.type
_entity_poly.pdbx_seq_one_letter_code
_entity_poly.pdbx_strand_id
1 'polypeptide(L)'
;MTDEVWAMNLADAQKRPQKAISIPYYMGTAISLYIMWVSSSMLGAYIGPFVGDLEKYGFDMSFTAIFLVMLKGMWKSFKLARPWFISLLIAGLVFHTVEGAWYVLAGALSGDFIRLFLCLKGG
;
A
#
# COMPACT_ATOMS: atom_id res chain seq x y z
N MET A 1 -11.69 0.47 -9.17
CA MET A 1 -12.14 -0.08 -7.88
C MET A 1 -10.90 -0.27 -7.04
N THR A 2 -10.80 0.42 -5.92
CA THR A 2 -9.57 0.48 -5.12
C THR A 2 -9.82 -0.12 -3.74
N ASP A 3 -8.75 -0.60 -3.09
CA ASP A 3 -8.84 -1.26 -1.79
C ASP A 3 -9.44 -0.34 -0.72
N GLU A 4 -9.26 0.99 -0.82
CA GLU A 4 -9.88 1.95 0.08
C GLU A 4 -11.41 2.02 -0.07
N VAL A 5 -11.96 1.96 -1.29
CA VAL A 5 -13.41 1.89 -1.50
C VAL A 5 -13.95 0.63 -0.83
N TRP A 6 -13.28 -0.49 -1.05
CA TRP A 6 -13.68 -1.76 -0.45
C TRP A 6 -13.61 -1.72 1.09
N ALA A 7 -12.52 -1.23 1.66
CA ALA A 7 -12.33 -1.15 3.10
C ALA A 7 -13.35 -0.22 3.78
N MET A 8 -13.67 0.93 3.18
CA MET A 8 -14.70 1.84 3.69
C MET A 8 -16.09 1.23 3.64
N ASN A 9 -16.43 0.55 2.53
CA ASN A 9 -17.71 -0.14 2.39
C ASN A 9 -17.87 -1.31 3.37
N LEU A 10 -16.80 -2.06 3.60
CA LEU A 10 -16.81 -3.15 4.58
C LEU A 10 -16.96 -2.61 6.02
N ALA A 11 -16.27 -1.51 6.35
CA ALA A 11 -16.39 -0.86 7.64
C ALA A 11 -17.80 -0.28 7.89
N ASP A 12 -18.45 0.28 6.86
CA ASP A 12 -19.84 0.73 6.93
C ASP A 12 -20.81 -0.46 7.08
N ALA A 13 -20.62 -1.52 6.28
CA ALA A 13 -21.44 -2.72 6.36
C ALA A 13 -21.39 -3.37 7.76
N GLN A 14 -20.22 -3.38 8.42
CA GLN A 14 -20.07 -3.91 9.77
C GLN A 14 -20.83 -3.11 10.84
N LYS A 15 -21.07 -1.81 10.63
CA LYS A 15 -21.83 -0.96 11.56
C LYS A 15 -23.34 -1.10 11.38
N ARG A 16 -23.80 -1.65 10.25
CA ARG A 16 -25.22 -1.82 9.96
C ARG A 16 -25.77 -3.11 10.62
N PRO A 17 -27.00 -3.10 11.14
CA PRO A 17 -27.62 -4.27 11.76
C PRO A 17 -27.78 -5.44 10.79
N GLN A 18 -27.95 -5.17 9.49
CA GLN A 18 -28.13 -6.20 8.46
C GLN A 18 -26.80 -6.75 7.89
N LYS A 19 -25.64 -6.20 8.29
CA LYS A 19 -24.30 -6.57 7.79
C LYS A 19 -24.18 -6.64 6.26
N ALA A 20 -24.94 -5.81 5.55
CA ALA A 20 -24.98 -5.78 4.09
C ALA A 20 -24.25 -4.55 3.53
N ILE A 21 -23.56 -4.74 2.41
CA ILE A 21 -22.96 -3.64 1.64
C ILE A 21 -24.09 -2.88 0.95
N SER A 22 -24.18 -1.57 1.22
CA SER A 22 -25.17 -0.73 0.53
C SER A 22 -24.60 -0.20 -0.78
N ILE A 23 -25.28 -0.52 -1.88
CA ILE A 23 -24.91 -0.04 -3.23
C ILE A 23 -24.83 1.50 -3.32
N PRO A 24 -25.74 2.29 -2.69
CA PRO A 24 -25.64 3.75 -2.74
C PRO A 24 -24.37 4.30 -2.07
N TYR A 25 -23.97 3.73 -0.93
CA TYR A 25 -22.74 4.13 -0.24
C TYR A 25 -21.48 3.72 -1.03
N TYR A 26 -21.52 2.54 -1.65
CA TYR A 26 -20.46 2.07 -2.54
C TYR A 26 -20.28 3.00 -3.74
N MET A 27 -21.38 3.40 -4.39
CA MET A 27 -21.32 4.34 -5.51
C MET A 27 -20.83 5.72 -5.07
N GLY A 28 -21.29 6.23 -3.92
CA GLY A 28 -20.84 7.51 -3.40
C GLY A 28 -19.33 7.54 -3.14
N THR A 29 -18.81 6.53 -2.42
CA THR A 29 -17.37 6.42 -2.13
C THR A 29 -16.53 6.23 -3.40
N ALA A 30 -16.98 5.41 -4.34
CA ALA A 30 -16.29 5.20 -5.61
C ALA A 30 -16.26 6.47 -6.47
N ILE A 31 -17.38 7.20 -6.59
CA ILE A 31 -17.47 8.43 -7.38
C ILE A 31 -16.62 9.54 -6.76
N SER A 32 -16.67 9.73 -5.45
CA SER A 32 -15.86 10.75 -4.77
C SER A 32 -14.36 10.53 -4.98
N LEU A 33 -13.89 9.28 -4.85
CA LEU A 33 -12.49 8.94 -5.11
C LEU A 33 -12.13 9.11 -6.59
N TYR A 34 -13.03 8.75 -7.51
CA TYR A 34 -12.81 8.96 -8.93
C TYR A 34 -12.68 10.45 -9.28
N ILE A 35 -13.57 11.29 -8.77
CA ILE A 35 -13.51 12.75 -8.97
C ILE A 35 -12.21 13.32 -8.41
N MET A 36 -11.79 12.86 -7.22
CA MET A 36 -10.52 13.30 -6.62
C MET A 36 -9.30 12.85 -7.44
N TRP A 37 -9.34 11.64 -8.00
CA TRP A 37 -8.29 11.15 -8.88
C TRP A 37 -8.21 11.95 -10.19
N VAL A 38 -9.36 12.23 -10.81
CA VAL A 38 -9.41 13.04 -12.04
C VAL A 38 -8.94 14.47 -11.77
N SER A 39 -9.39 15.10 -10.69
CA SER A 39 -9.01 16.48 -10.36
C SER A 39 -7.51 16.59 -10.04
N SER A 40 -6.96 15.67 -9.26
CA SER A 40 -5.53 15.62 -8.96
C SER A 40 -4.70 15.34 -10.22
N SER A 41 -5.16 14.46 -11.11
CA SER A 41 -4.47 14.17 -12.37
C SER A 41 -4.51 15.36 -13.33
N MET A 42 -5.65 16.07 -13.42
CA MET A 42 -5.77 17.30 -14.20
C MET A 42 -4.87 18.40 -13.66
N LEU A 43 -4.84 18.60 -12.34
CA LEU A 43 -3.95 19.55 -11.69
C LEU A 43 -2.48 19.18 -11.92
N GLY A 44 -2.12 17.90 -11.80
CA GLY A 44 -0.77 17.41 -12.08
C GLY A 44 -0.36 17.62 -13.54
N ALA A 45 -1.25 17.35 -14.50
CA ALA A 45 -1.01 17.58 -15.92
C ALA A 45 -0.90 19.08 -16.27
N TYR A 46 -1.67 19.93 -15.59
CA TYR A 46 -1.61 21.37 -15.78
C TYR A 46 -0.36 21.99 -15.18
N ILE A 47 0.02 21.58 -13.96
CA ILE A 47 1.16 22.12 -13.22
C ILE A 47 2.48 21.53 -13.71
N GLY A 48 2.48 20.26 -14.14
CA GLY A 48 3.69 19.52 -14.56
C GLY A 48 4.60 20.28 -15.54
N PRO A 49 4.08 20.87 -16.62
CA PRO A 49 4.86 21.67 -17.56
C PRO A 49 5.50 22.94 -16.95
N PHE A 50 4.95 23.48 -15.86
CA PHE A 50 5.46 24.70 -15.20
C PHE A 50 6.54 24.42 -14.15
N VAL A 51 6.69 23.17 -13.70
CA VAL A 51 7.61 22.81 -12.59
C VAL A 51 9.07 22.68 -13.07
N GLY A 52 9.31 22.60 -14.37
CA GLY A 52 10.67 22.56 -14.93
C GLY A 52 11.36 21.23 -14.67
N ASP A 53 12.58 21.24 -14.15
CA ASP A 53 13.41 20.05 -13.95
C ASP A 53 13.03 19.32 -12.64
N LEU A 54 12.07 18.39 -12.72
CA LEU A 54 11.51 17.67 -11.56
C LEU A 54 12.56 16.82 -10.81
N GLU A 55 13.66 16.43 -11.45
CA GLU A 55 14.75 15.68 -10.81
C GLU A 55 15.38 16.45 -9.64
N LYS A 56 15.55 17.77 -9.77
CA LYS A 56 16.11 18.62 -8.69
C LYS A 56 15.24 18.69 -7.45
N TYR A 57 13.94 18.46 -7.60
CA TYR A 57 12.99 18.49 -6.49
C TYR A 57 12.82 17.12 -5.82
N GLY A 58 13.58 16.11 -6.24
CA GLY A 58 13.50 14.76 -5.68
C GLY A 58 12.21 14.04 -6.07
N PHE A 59 11.61 14.40 -7.21
CA PHE A 59 10.40 13.73 -7.68
C PHE A 59 10.61 12.23 -7.92
N ASP A 60 11.83 11.82 -8.23
CA ASP A 60 12.23 10.42 -8.35
C ASP A 60 12.11 9.65 -7.01
N MET A 61 12.25 10.35 -5.89
CA MET A 61 12.04 9.78 -4.55
C MET A 61 10.57 9.79 -4.10
N SER A 62 9.67 10.50 -4.79
CA SER A 62 8.25 10.58 -4.42
C SER A 62 7.60 9.21 -4.39
N PHE A 63 7.93 8.36 -5.36
CA PHE A 63 7.40 6.99 -5.43
C PHE A 63 7.82 6.19 -4.20
N THR A 64 9.13 6.13 -3.92
CA THR A 64 9.69 5.46 -2.74
C THR A 64 9.12 6.00 -1.43
N ALA A 65 8.96 7.32 -1.32
CA ALA A 65 8.40 7.96 -0.13
C ALA A 65 6.93 7.57 0.11
N ILE A 66 6.12 7.48 -0.94
CA ILE A 66 4.71 7.04 -0.84
C ILE A 66 4.66 5.61 -0.28
N PHE A 67 5.49 4.68 -0.79
CA PHE A 67 5.57 3.33 -0.23
C PHE A 67 5.98 3.33 1.24
N LEU A 68 7.00 4.10 1.62
CA LEU A 68 7.42 4.23 3.01
C LEU A 68 6.31 4.75 3.94
N VAL A 69 5.51 5.72 3.47
CA VAL A 69 4.37 6.23 4.23
C VAL A 69 3.23 5.21 4.32
N MET A 70 2.94 4.47 3.26
CA MET A 70 1.96 3.38 3.30
C MET A 70 2.37 2.29 4.29
N LEU A 71 3.66 1.94 4.32
CA LEU A 71 4.23 1.00 5.29
C LEU A 71 4.04 1.48 6.73
N LYS A 72 4.24 2.78 6.99
CA LYS A 72 3.93 3.39 8.29
C LYS A 72 2.44 3.24 8.64
N GLY A 73 1.54 3.43 7.67
CA GLY A 73 0.09 3.24 7.85
C GLY A 73 -0.31 1.80 8.21
N MET A 74 0.45 0.80 7.76
CA MET A 74 0.24 -0.61 8.07
C MET A 74 0.80 -1.03 9.44
N TRP A 75 1.56 -0.16 10.12
CA TRP A 75 2.21 -0.47 11.39
C TRP A 75 1.22 -0.48 12.56
N LYS A 76 0.59 -1.63 12.81
CA LYS A 76 -0.33 -1.79 13.95
C LYS A 76 0.38 -2.04 15.30
N SER A 77 1.47 -2.84 15.32
CA SER A 77 2.23 -3.15 16.55
C SER A 77 3.59 -3.78 16.25
N PHE A 78 4.60 -3.56 17.11
CA PHE A 78 5.95 -4.14 16.99
C PHE A 78 5.95 -5.68 16.89
N LYS A 79 5.02 -6.38 17.55
CA LYS A 79 4.94 -7.84 17.45
C LYS A 79 4.45 -8.31 16.07
N LEU A 80 3.50 -7.60 15.48
CA LEU A 80 2.90 -7.91 14.17
C LEU A 80 3.75 -7.41 12.99
N ALA A 81 4.67 -6.47 13.22
CA ALA A 81 5.57 -5.94 12.20
C ALA A 81 6.82 -6.80 11.94
N ARG A 82 7.11 -7.78 12.81
CA ARG A 82 8.28 -8.68 12.68
C ARG A 82 8.37 -9.41 11.33
N PRO A 83 7.30 -10.02 10.79
CA PRO A 83 7.36 -10.73 9.52
C PRO A 83 7.71 -9.83 8.34
N TRP A 84 7.15 -8.62 8.35
CA TRP A 84 7.37 -7.63 7.32
C TRP A 84 8.79 -7.05 7.37
N PHE A 85 9.33 -6.79 8.57
CA PHE A 85 10.71 -6.32 8.73
C PHE A 85 11.74 -7.37 8.27
N ILE A 86 11.50 -8.65 8.55
CA ILE A 86 12.37 -9.75 8.12
C ILE A 86 12.32 -9.90 6.59
N SER A 87 11.13 -9.82 5.99
CA SER A 87 10.94 -9.80 4.54
C SER A 87 11.71 -8.65 3.87
N LEU A 88 11.65 -7.44 4.46
CA LEU A 88 12.38 -6.26 3.99
C LEU A 88 13.91 -6.46 4.08
N LEU A 89 14.40 -7.01 5.19
CA LEU A 89 15.82 -7.32 5.35
C LEU A 89 16.29 -8.33 4.30
N ILE A 90 15.54 -9.40 4.08
CA ILE A 90 15.89 -10.44 3.10
C ILE A 90 15.84 -9.89 1.68
N ALA A 91 14.82 -9.09 1.34
CA ALA A 91 14.74 -8.42 0.05
C ALA A 91 15.94 -7.50 -0.19
N GLY A 92 16.34 -6.70 0.80
CA GLY A 92 17.53 -5.83 0.71
C GLY A 92 18.83 -6.62 0.57
N LEU A 93 18.94 -7.76 1.23
CA LEU A 93 20.12 -8.63 1.14
C LEU A 93 20.21 -9.30 -0.24
N VAL A 94 19.09 -9.80 -0.77
CA VAL A 94 19.01 -10.40 -2.11
C VAL A 94 19.30 -9.37 -3.20
N PHE A 95 18.85 -8.12 -3.03
CA PHE A 95 19.15 -7.01 -3.94
C PHE A 95 20.66 -6.77 -4.10
N HIS A 96 21.45 -6.99 -3.04
CA HIS A 96 22.90 -6.82 -3.10
C HIS A 96 23.63 -8.03 -3.71
N THR A 97 23.06 -9.23 -3.60
CA THR A 97 23.73 -10.49 -3.99
C THR A 97 23.35 -11.02 -5.37
N VAL A 98 22.20 -10.62 -5.93
CA VAL A 98 21.66 -11.18 -7.18
C VAL A 98 21.21 -10.06 -8.11
N GLU A 99 21.75 -10.05 -9.33
CA GLU A 99 21.27 -9.17 -10.40
C GLU A 99 19.90 -9.67 -10.90
N GLY A 100 18.87 -8.80 -10.83
CA GLY A 100 17.51 -9.06 -11.32
C GLY A 100 16.42 -8.92 -10.26
N ALA A 101 15.15 -8.96 -10.69
CA ALA A 101 13.98 -8.72 -9.84
C ALA A 101 13.66 -9.84 -8.81
N TRP A 102 14.61 -10.74 -8.54
CA TRP A 102 14.46 -11.88 -7.63
C TRP A 102 14.28 -11.46 -6.17
N TYR A 103 14.71 -10.26 -5.80
CA TYR A 103 14.52 -9.70 -4.46
C TYR A 103 13.04 -9.55 -4.08
N VAL A 104 12.14 -9.32 -5.05
CA VAL A 104 10.69 -9.19 -4.79
C VAL A 104 10.09 -10.54 -4.41
N LEU A 105 10.39 -11.58 -5.17
CA LEU A 105 9.90 -12.95 -4.91
C LEU A 105 10.51 -13.52 -3.63
N ALA A 106 11.81 -13.36 -3.42
CA ALA A 106 12.50 -13.83 -2.21
C ALA A 106 12.02 -13.09 -0.96
N GLY A 107 11.79 -11.77 -1.05
CA GLY A 107 11.17 -10.97 0.00
C GLY A 107 9.76 -11.45 0.34
N ALA A 108 8.90 -11.65 -0.67
CA ALA A 108 7.53 -12.12 -0.46
C ALA A 108 7.48 -13.52 0.20
N LEU A 109 8.23 -14.48 -0.35
CA LEU A 109 8.24 -15.87 0.15
C LEU A 109 8.80 -15.97 1.57
N SER A 110 9.84 -15.22 1.90
CA SER A 110 10.42 -15.22 3.24
C SER A 110 9.46 -14.62 4.27
N GLY A 111 8.71 -13.57 3.92
CA GLY A 111 7.68 -12.97 4.77
C GLY A 111 6.55 -13.95 5.10
N ASP A 112 6.03 -14.66 4.10
CA ASP A 112 4.97 -15.65 4.31
C ASP A 112 5.45 -16.85 5.12
N PHE A 113 6.66 -17.34 4.84
CA PHE A 113 7.25 -18.46 5.58
C PHE A 113 7.44 -18.13 7.06
N ILE A 114 7.92 -16.93 7.39
CA ILE A 114 8.14 -16.51 8.78
C ILE A 114 6.81 -16.26 9.51
N ARG A 115 5.79 -15.75 8.80
CA ARG A 115 4.43 -15.59 9.35
C ARG A 115 3.82 -16.95 9.68
N LEU A 116 3.98 -17.92 8.79
CA LEU A 116 3.51 -19.29 9.01
C LEU A 116 4.23 -19.94 10.20
N PHE A 117 5.55 -19.80 10.28
CA PHE A 117 6.35 -20.33 11.39
C PHE A 117 5.98 -19.69 12.75
N LEU A 118 5.71 -18.38 12.79
CA LEU A 118 5.24 -17.69 13.99
C LEU A 118 3.81 -18.11 14.38
N CYS A 119 2.94 -18.38 13.42
CA CYS A 119 1.59 -18.88 13.66
C CYS A 119 1.61 -20.30 14.27
N LEU A 120 2.46 -21.19 13.74
CA LEU A 120 2.60 -22.57 14.22
C LEU A 120 3.18 -22.67 15.64
N LYS A 121 3.93 -21.66 16.09
CA LYS A 121 4.55 -21.65 17.43
C LYS A 121 3.69 -20.95 18.50
N GLY A 122 2.58 -20.32 18.10
CA GLY A 122 1.69 -19.54 18.96
C GLY A 122 0.28 -20.12 19.15
N GLY A 123 0.06 -21.37 18.72
CA GLY A 123 -1.18 -22.13 18.94
C GLY A 123 -1.06 -23.12 20.09
#